data_AF-A0AA38SQG4-F1
#
_entry.id   AF-A0AA38SQG4-F1
#
_cell.length_a   1.000
_cell.length_b   1.000
_cell.length_c   1.000
_cell.angle_alpha   90.00
_cell.angle_beta   90.00
_cell.angle_gamma   90.00
#
_symmetry.space_group_name_H-M   'P 1'
#
loop_
_entity.id
_entity.type
_entity.pdbx_description
1 polymer ?
#
loop_
_entity_poly.entity_id
_entity_poly.type
_entity_poly.pdbx_seq_one_letter_code
_entity_poly.pdbx_strand_id
1 'polypeptide(L)'
;MVIFHLNLECFLQAVLRLLLHLGQCVTMNSPLSQELDSMQYSLREFYSTCHDGNISYGPFMKLTKDIQELSVCGLYYFSFLDPSLLQSVATCCLCQDLEPCLLFRFLEVLNSAYKAGHIQLVDYISFLVILLARYEVFPESSSHAVEKCGKSNSKLFRSITSAVCSCLSQIGDDRLVLKMLERVVIDLISNKLPLENTCSLLRTIIALDSMPTKISEQSISKIGNALPGYLIDIVSSIRAEDRGSSKTIHYCVLPCFLLFYRSEKLVKDVMNVLTSFISGNDLPTFDGQNGHAMMDLSSRIISVIGVLLLMHEDKRIWQTLSCYKEEIESLLQNNSE
;
A
#
# COMPACT_ATOMS: atom_id res chain seq x y z
N MET A 1 -7.05 41.65 2.50
CA MET A 1 -6.55 40.27 2.48
C MET A 1 -7.22 39.42 1.40
N VAL A 2 -8.57 39.40 1.32
CA VAL A 2 -9.33 38.65 0.29
C VAL A 2 -8.98 39.05 -1.15
N ILE A 3 -8.87 40.36 -1.46
CA ILE A 3 -8.52 40.84 -2.81
C ILE A 3 -7.11 40.41 -3.24
N PHE A 4 -6.13 40.37 -2.32
CA PHE A 4 -4.78 39.90 -2.62
C PHE A 4 -4.73 38.39 -2.85
N HIS A 5 -5.55 37.62 -2.13
CA HIS A 5 -5.64 36.17 -2.29
C HIS A 5 -6.28 35.79 -3.63
N LEU A 6 -7.39 36.45 -4.00
CA LEU A 6 -8.04 36.31 -5.30
C LEU A 6 -7.12 36.68 -6.47
N ASN A 7 -6.32 37.75 -6.34
CA ASN A 7 -5.38 38.14 -7.38
C ASN A 7 -4.26 37.12 -7.58
N LEU A 8 -3.79 36.46 -6.50
CA LEU A 8 -2.75 35.44 -6.58
C LEU A 8 -3.28 34.13 -7.18
N GLU A 9 -4.51 33.72 -6.83
CA GLU A 9 -5.15 32.54 -7.41
C GLU A 9 -5.44 32.73 -8.91
N CYS A 10 -5.99 33.89 -9.31
CA CYS A 10 -6.21 34.22 -10.71
C CYS A 10 -4.90 34.25 -11.50
N PHE A 11 -3.82 34.79 -10.92
CA PHE A 11 -2.50 34.80 -11.54
C PHE A 11 -1.96 33.38 -11.71
N LEU A 12 -2.00 32.57 -10.65
CA LEU A 12 -1.52 31.18 -10.70
C LEU A 12 -2.34 30.34 -11.69
N GLN A 13 -3.66 30.52 -11.73
CA GLN A 13 -4.53 29.86 -12.70
C GLN A 13 -4.16 30.26 -14.14
N ALA A 14 -3.87 31.54 -14.39
CA ALA A 14 -3.42 32.00 -15.70
C ALA A 14 -2.06 31.38 -16.08
N VAL A 15 -1.12 31.30 -15.13
CA VAL A 15 0.18 30.65 -15.33
C VAL A 15 0.01 29.16 -15.62
N LEU A 16 -0.79 28.42 -14.85
CA LEU A 16 -1.02 26.99 -15.06
C LEU A 16 -1.74 26.71 -16.39
N ARG A 17 -2.70 27.55 -16.78
CA ARG A 17 -3.35 27.46 -18.10
C ARG A 17 -2.38 27.75 -19.23
N LEU A 18 -1.51 28.73 -19.07
CA LEU A 18 -0.47 29.03 -20.03
C LEU A 18 0.50 27.84 -20.16
N LEU A 19 0.96 27.27 -19.04
CA LEU A 19 1.83 26.09 -19.02
C LEU A 19 1.16 24.89 -19.71
N LEU A 20 -0.12 24.65 -19.42
CA LEU A 20 -0.91 23.61 -20.07
C LEU A 20 -0.99 23.83 -21.58
N HIS A 21 -1.29 25.05 -22.01
CA HIS A 21 -1.41 25.39 -23.42
C HIS A 21 -0.06 25.31 -24.15
N LEU A 22 1.01 25.79 -23.52
CA LEU A 22 2.37 25.63 -24.03
C LEU A 22 2.69 24.15 -24.20
N GLY A 23 2.46 23.33 -23.18
CA GLY A 23 2.66 21.88 -23.26
C GLY A 23 1.90 21.21 -24.41
N GLN A 24 0.66 21.65 -24.69
CA GLN A 24 -0.16 21.14 -25.80
C GLN A 24 0.34 21.55 -27.19
N CYS A 25 1.02 22.69 -27.30
CA CYS A 25 1.45 23.25 -28.58
C CYS A 25 2.95 23.04 -28.87
N VAL A 26 3.73 22.71 -27.85
CA VAL A 26 5.18 22.54 -27.94
C VAL A 26 5.51 21.29 -28.76
N THR A 27 6.42 21.45 -29.73
CA THR A 27 7.00 20.33 -30.45
C THR A 27 8.06 19.65 -29.59
N MET A 28 8.04 18.31 -29.60
CA MET A 28 9.04 17.47 -28.93
C MET A 28 10.45 17.88 -29.34
N ASN A 29 11.35 18.01 -28.36
CA ASN A 29 12.75 18.44 -28.50
C ASN A 29 12.98 19.90 -28.95
N SER A 30 11.98 20.76 -28.89
CA SER A 30 12.20 22.20 -29.08
C SER A 30 12.87 22.85 -27.85
N PRO A 31 13.55 24.01 -28.02
CA PRO A 31 14.09 24.77 -26.88
C PRO A 31 13.03 25.10 -25.83
N LEU A 32 11.80 25.37 -26.27
CA LEU A 32 10.67 25.65 -25.38
C LEU A 32 10.24 24.42 -24.57
N SER A 33 10.38 23.21 -25.11
CA SER A 33 10.19 21.97 -24.35
C SER A 33 11.22 21.84 -23.23
N GLN A 34 12.48 22.20 -23.49
CA GLN A 34 13.53 22.14 -22.46
C GLN A 34 13.30 23.18 -21.35
N GLU A 35 12.84 24.37 -21.71
CA GLU A 35 12.41 25.37 -20.71
C GLU A 35 11.22 24.87 -19.89
N LEU A 36 10.25 24.23 -20.53
CA LEU A 36 9.14 23.58 -19.84
C LEU A 36 9.64 22.55 -18.84
N ASP A 37 10.50 21.63 -19.26
CA ASP A 37 11.06 20.60 -18.39
C ASP A 37 11.88 21.19 -17.23
N SER A 38 12.58 22.31 -17.45
CA SER A 38 13.31 23.01 -16.39
C SER A 38 12.39 23.59 -15.29
N MET A 39 11.11 23.83 -15.58
CA MET A 39 10.18 24.32 -14.56
C MET A 39 9.81 23.26 -13.52
N GLN A 40 10.09 21.97 -13.79
CA GLN A 40 9.84 20.87 -12.85
C GLN A 40 10.54 21.08 -11.50
N TYR A 41 11.72 21.70 -11.49
CA TYR A 41 12.47 21.98 -10.25
C TYR A 41 11.67 22.88 -9.31
N SER A 42 11.02 23.92 -9.85
CA SER A 42 10.15 24.83 -9.10
C SER A 42 8.84 24.16 -8.64
N LEU A 43 8.36 23.17 -9.40
CA LEU A 43 7.13 22.44 -9.06
C LEU A 43 7.30 21.45 -7.91
N ARG A 44 8.52 21.07 -7.55
CA ARG A 44 8.75 20.18 -6.39
C ARG A 44 8.20 20.78 -5.11
N GLU A 45 8.62 22.00 -4.78
CA GLU A 45 8.14 22.68 -3.57
C GLU A 45 6.67 23.08 -3.67
N PHE A 46 6.14 23.20 -4.90
CA PHE A 46 4.74 23.48 -5.14
C PHE A 46 3.81 22.36 -4.65
N TYR A 47 4.17 21.09 -4.86
CA TYR A 47 3.42 19.93 -4.40
C TYR A 47 3.74 19.59 -2.95
N SER A 48 4.99 19.21 -2.66
CA SER A 48 5.46 18.96 -1.30
C SER A 48 6.98 18.80 -1.21
N THR A 49 7.52 18.98 -0.01
CA THR A 49 8.90 18.65 0.34
C THR A 49 8.92 17.59 1.45
N CYS A 50 9.95 16.75 1.45
CA CYS A 50 10.15 15.73 2.48
C CYS A 50 11.55 15.86 3.05
N HIS A 51 11.65 16.19 4.33
CA HIS A 51 12.91 16.31 5.07
C HIS A 51 12.85 15.38 6.28
N ASP A 52 13.80 14.46 6.39
CA ASP A 52 13.93 13.50 7.51
C ASP A 52 12.63 12.75 7.85
N GLY A 53 11.85 12.39 6.82
CA GLY A 53 10.59 11.68 6.96
C GLY A 53 9.36 12.56 7.21
N ASN A 54 9.54 13.85 7.53
CA ASN A 54 8.47 14.81 7.70
C ASN A 54 8.09 15.44 6.35
N ILE A 55 6.81 15.32 6.00
CA ILE A 55 6.25 15.88 4.76
C ILE A 55 5.71 17.28 5.05
N SER A 56 6.18 18.26 4.29
CA SER A 56 5.63 19.61 4.25
C SER A 56 4.87 19.79 2.94
N TYR A 57 3.56 19.97 3.01
CA TYR A 57 2.72 20.17 1.83
C TYR A 57 2.86 21.59 1.29
N GLY A 58 3.02 21.68 -0.03
CA GLY A 58 3.25 22.94 -0.72
C GLY A 58 1.96 23.75 -0.97
N PRO A 59 2.09 24.89 -1.66
CA PRO A 59 0.97 25.75 -2.06
C PRO A 59 -0.17 25.02 -2.78
N PHE A 60 0.10 23.92 -3.50
CA PHE A 60 -0.89 23.11 -4.20
C PHE A 60 -2.10 22.76 -3.32
N MET A 61 -1.88 22.40 -2.05
CA MET A 61 -2.95 21.97 -1.14
C MET A 61 -3.92 23.10 -0.75
N LYS A 62 -3.55 24.36 -0.96
CA LYS A 62 -4.37 25.54 -0.61
C LYS A 62 -5.21 26.04 -1.78
N LEU A 63 -5.03 25.49 -2.97
CA LEU A 63 -5.69 25.95 -4.18
C LEU A 63 -7.10 25.38 -4.29
N THR A 64 -7.94 26.08 -5.05
CA THR A 64 -9.25 25.56 -5.44
C THR A 64 -9.08 24.31 -6.32
N LYS A 65 -10.06 23.41 -6.23
CA LYS A 65 -10.08 22.13 -6.93
C LYS A 65 -9.81 22.26 -8.44
N ASP A 66 -10.41 23.25 -9.10
CA ASP A 66 -10.22 23.47 -10.54
C ASP A 66 -8.76 23.79 -10.88
N ILE A 67 -8.08 24.55 -10.02
CA ILE A 67 -6.67 24.90 -10.20
C ILE A 67 -5.77 23.70 -9.89
N GLN A 68 -6.12 22.91 -8.86
CA GLN A 68 -5.44 21.66 -8.55
C GLN A 68 -5.52 20.70 -9.73
N GLU A 69 -6.71 20.47 -10.28
CA GLU A 69 -6.91 19.59 -11.43
C GLU A 69 -6.12 20.06 -12.66
N LEU A 70 -6.13 21.37 -12.96
CA LEU A 70 -5.31 21.95 -14.04
C LEU A 70 -3.82 21.66 -13.82
N SER A 71 -3.32 21.85 -12.59
CA SER A 71 -1.93 21.56 -12.27
C SER A 71 -1.59 20.08 -12.43
N VAL A 72 -2.47 19.16 -12.01
CA VAL A 72 -2.28 17.72 -12.19
C VAL A 72 -2.24 17.37 -13.67
N CYS A 73 -3.16 17.92 -14.47
CA CYS A 73 -3.19 17.69 -15.92
C CYS A 73 -1.93 18.19 -16.63
N GLY A 74 -1.32 19.26 -16.12
CA GLY A 74 -0.05 19.79 -16.63
C GLY A 74 1.10 18.79 -16.58
N LEU A 75 1.11 17.87 -15.59
CA LEU A 75 2.18 16.86 -15.43
C LEU A 75 2.37 15.99 -16.67
N TYR A 76 1.31 15.75 -17.45
CA TYR A 76 1.39 14.95 -18.69
C TYR A 76 2.30 15.56 -19.75
N TYR A 77 2.43 16.89 -19.78
CA TYR A 77 3.07 17.60 -20.89
C TYR A 77 4.57 17.82 -20.71
N PHE A 78 5.16 17.40 -19.59
CA PHE A 78 6.62 17.33 -19.49
C PHE A 78 7.13 16.22 -20.41
N SER A 79 8.25 16.48 -21.09
CA SER A 79 8.82 15.48 -22.00
C SER A 79 9.35 14.27 -21.23
N PHE A 80 9.80 14.51 -19.99
CA PHE A 80 10.09 13.51 -18.97
C PHE A 80 9.68 14.07 -17.60
N LEU A 81 9.19 13.21 -16.70
CA LEU A 81 8.94 13.57 -15.30
C LEU A 81 10.16 13.19 -14.45
N ASP A 82 10.77 14.19 -13.83
CA ASP A 82 11.94 14.01 -12.98
C ASP A 82 11.60 13.16 -11.72
N PRO A 83 12.46 12.21 -11.31
CA PRO A 83 12.20 11.33 -10.17
C PRO A 83 11.88 12.07 -8.86
N SER A 84 12.48 13.23 -8.62
CA SER A 84 12.20 13.98 -7.39
C SER A 84 10.96 14.85 -7.48
N LEU A 85 10.51 15.22 -8.70
CA LEU A 85 9.15 15.73 -8.88
C LEU A 85 8.13 14.62 -8.63
N LEU A 86 8.36 13.41 -9.16
CA LEU A 86 7.50 12.25 -8.89
C LEU A 86 7.44 11.92 -7.41
N GLN A 87 8.57 12.00 -6.70
CA GLN A 87 8.60 11.83 -5.25
C GLN A 87 7.75 12.88 -4.54
N SER A 88 7.88 14.16 -4.93
CA SER A 88 7.08 15.25 -4.37
C SER A 88 5.58 15.08 -4.64
N VAL A 89 5.21 14.60 -5.84
CA VAL A 89 3.83 14.26 -6.18
C VAL A 89 3.35 13.06 -5.34
N ALA A 90 4.18 12.01 -5.19
CA ALA A 90 3.86 10.85 -4.36
C ALA A 90 3.55 11.26 -2.92
N THR A 91 4.40 12.08 -2.31
CA THR A 91 4.19 12.57 -0.95
C THR A 91 2.99 13.49 -0.84
N CYS A 92 2.71 14.32 -1.85
CA CYS A 92 1.47 15.10 -1.92
C CYS A 92 0.22 14.20 -1.90
N CYS A 93 0.25 13.06 -2.62
CA CYS A 93 -0.85 12.10 -2.63
C CYS A 93 -1.07 11.36 -1.30
N LEU A 94 -0.12 11.42 -0.36
CA LEU A 94 -0.26 10.87 0.99
C LEU A 94 -1.02 11.82 1.94
N CYS A 95 -1.32 13.04 1.51
CA CYS A 95 -2.05 14.01 2.32
C CYS A 95 -3.51 13.56 2.56
N GLN A 96 -3.93 13.54 3.82
CA GLN A 96 -5.30 13.17 4.19
C GLN A 96 -6.34 14.23 3.78
N ASP A 97 -5.91 15.47 3.57
CA ASP A 97 -6.77 16.56 3.11
C ASP A 97 -6.94 16.57 1.58
N LEU A 98 -6.21 15.71 0.85
CA LEU A 98 -6.34 15.63 -0.60
C LEU A 98 -7.68 14.97 -0.97
N GLU A 99 -8.46 15.64 -1.81
CA GLU A 99 -9.72 15.07 -2.27
C GLU A 99 -9.50 13.74 -3.03
N PRO A 100 -10.31 12.70 -2.77
CA PRO A 100 -10.17 11.39 -3.43
C PRO A 100 -10.15 11.48 -4.96
N CYS A 101 -10.99 12.35 -5.54
CA CYS A 101 -11.03 12.53 -6.99
C CYS A 101 -9.72 13.06 -7.58
N LEU A 102 -9.01 13.93 -6.85
CA LEU A 102 -7.70 14.43 -7.27
C LEU A 102 -6.63 13.35 -7.17
N LEU A 103 -6.66 12.50 -6.13
CA LEU A 103 -5.76 11.35 -6.03
C LEU A 103 -5.92 10.40 -7.23
N PHE A 104 -7.16 10.06 -7.60
CA PHE A 104 -7.40 9.27 -8.81
C PHE A 104 -7.00 10.00 -10.09
N ARG A 105 -7.11 11.33 -10.13
CA ARG A 105 -6.62 12.14 -11.25
C ARG A 105 -5.11 12.07 -11.38
N PHE A 106 -4.35 12.11 -10.27
CA PHE A 106 -2.90 11.87 -10.28
C PHE A 106 -2.57 10.49 -10.85
N LEU A 107 -3.25 9.43 -10.37
CA LEU A 107 -3.04 8.08 -10.90
C LEU A 107 -3.31 7.99 -12.40
N GLU A 108 -4.39 8.59 -12.88
CA GLU A 108 -4.77 8.61 -14.31
C GLU A 108 -3.74 9.35 -15.17
N VAL A 109 -3.37 10.57 -14.76
CA VAL A 109 -2.43 11.41 -15.51
C VAL A 109 -1.04 10.78 -15.53
N LEU A 110 -0.55 10.29 -14.39
CA LEU A 110 0.76 9.65 -14.31
C LEU A 110 0.79 8.31 -15.07
N ASN A 111 -0.28 7.53 -15.04
CA ASN A 111 -0.39 6.33 -15.88
C ASN A 111 -0.34 6.69 -17.37
N SER A 112 -1.02 7.77 -17.77
CA SER A 112 -1.01 8.24 -19.16
C SER A 112 0.39 8.74 -19.57
N ALA A 113 1.06 9.50 -18.70
CA ALA A 113 2.42 9.98 -18.91
C ALA A 113 3.43 8.81 -18.99
N TYR A 114 3.28 7.80 -18.13
CA TYR A 114 4.06 6.56 -18.20
C TYR A 114 3.87 5.85 -19.55
N LYS A 115 2.61 5.65 -19.98
CA LYS A 115 2.31 5.02 -21.28
C LYS A 115 2.85 5.79 -22.48
N ALA A 116 2.93 7.11 -22.38
CA ALA A 116 3.53 7.98 -23.38
C ALA A 116 5.07 8.01 -23.33
N GLY A 117 5.69 7.33 -22.37
CA GLY A 117 7.15 7.23 -22.22
C GLY A 117 7.79 8.40 -21.45
N HIS A 118 6.99 9.24 -20.78
CA HIS A 118 7.49 10.38 -20.01
C HIS A 118 7.98 10.00 -18.61
N ILE A 119 7.67 8.78 -18.13
CA ILE A 119 8.09 8.29 -16.82
C ILE A 119 8.90 7.02 -17.01
N GLN A 120 10.07 6.92 -16.38
CA GLN A 120 10.81 5.66 -16.37
C GLN A 120 10.05 4.60 -15.57
N LEU A 121 10.12 3.36 -16.02
CA LEU A 121 9.42 2.23 -15.41
C LEU A 121 9.68 2.10 -13.89
N VAL A 122 10.93 2.25 -13.47
CA VAL A 122 11.33 2.12 -12.06
C VAL A 122 10.71 3.23 -11.20
N ASP A 123 10.68 4.46 -11.70
CA ASP A 123 10.10 5.61 -10.98
C ASP A 123 8.57 5.49 -10.90
N TYR A 124 7.93 5.01 -11.98
CA TYR A 124 6.49 4.76 -12.00
C TYR A 124 6.07 3.68 -11.00
N ILE A 125 6.77 2.54 -10.98
CA ILE A 125 6.53 1.47 -10.00
C ILE A 125 6.78 2.01 -8.57
N SER A 126 7.84 2.79 -8.38
CA SER A 126 8.17 3.38 -7.07
C SER A 126 7.05 4.29 -6.57
N PHE A 127 6.50 5.15 -7.43
CA PHE A 127 5.33 5.98 -7.11
C PHE A 127 4.14 5.14 -6.63
N LEU A 128 3.80 4.08 -7.37
CA LEU A 128 2.67 3.19 -7.05
C LEU A 128 2.89 2.44 -5.72
N VAL A 129 4.10 1.93 -5.48
CA VAL A 129 4.44 1.23 -4.23
C VAL A 129 4.42 2.18 -3.04
N ILE A 130 4.90 3.42 -3.18
CA ILE A 130 4.87 4.44 -2.12
C ILE A 130 3.43 4.71 -1.67
N LEU A 131 2.48 4.83 -2.61
CA LEU A 131 1.07 5.01 -2.27
C LEU A 131 0.53 3.85 -1.41
N LEU A 132 0.87 2.60 -1.74
CA LEU A 132 0.38 1.46 -0.96
C LEU A 132 1.10 1.30 0.38
N ALA A 133 2.40 1.60 0.43
CA ALA A 133 3.20 1.39 1.63
C ALA A 133 3.01 2.48 2.69
N ARG A 134 2.77 3.74 2.27
CA ARG A 134 2.82 4.91 3.17
C ARG A 134 1.51 5.66 3.34
N TYR A 135 0.46 5.32 2.60
CA TYR A 135 -0.84 5.96 2.81
C TYR A 135 -1.38 5.60 4.19
N GLU A 136 -1.66 6.61 5.02
CA GLU A 136 -2.17 6.38 6.37
C GLU A 136 -3.64 5.96 6.29
N VAL A 137 -3.94 4.81 6.88
CA VAL A 137 -5.29 4.24 6.89
C VAL A 137 -5.89 4.32 8.28
N PHE A 138 -7.09 4.90 8.36
CA PHE A 138 -7.89 4.95 9.57
C PHE A 138 -8.99 3.90 9.48
N PRO A 139 -8.96 2.86 10.34
CA PRO A 139 -9.95 1.79 10.31
C PRO A 139 -11.35 2.32 10.62
N GLU A 140 -12.38 1.56 10.20
CA GLU A 140 -13.78 1.84 10.51
C GLU A 140 -14.02 1.59 12.01
N SER A 141 -13.76 2.57 12.88
CA SER A 141 -14.00 2.39 14.32
C SER A 141 -15.51 2.36 14.63
N SER A 142 -15.98 1.27 15.22
CA SER A 142 -17.30 1.21 15.83
C SER A 142 -17.26 1.76 17.27
N SER A 143 -17.26 3.10 17.36
CA SER A 143 -17.77 3.93 18.48
C SER A 143 -16.94 4.15 19.77
N HIS A 144 -17.02 5.42 20.22
CA HIS A 144 -16.81 6.00 21.56
C HIS A 144 -15.41 5.99 22.21
N ALA A 145 -14.60 7.03 21.91
CA ALA A 145 -14.07 7.97 22.91
C ALA A 145 -13.14 9.02 22.25
N VAL A 146 -13.46 10.31 22.48
CA VAL A 146 -12.62 11.51 22.29
C VAL A 146 -12.22 11.87 20.84
N GLU A 147 -13.05 12.72 20.23
CA GLU A 147 -12.62 13.87 19.41
C GLU A 147 -11.48 13.71 18.38
N LYS A 148 -11.54 12.66 17.55
CA LYS A 148 -11.16 12.79 16.13
C LYS A 148 -12.29 12.28 15.26
N CYS A 149 -13.12 13.22 14.79
CA CYS A 149 -14.13 13.02 13.76
C CYS A 149 -13.45 12.74 12.39
N GLY A 150 -12.67 11.67 12.29
CA GLY A 150 -12.10 11.20 11.03
C GLY A 150 -13.05 10.16 10.42
N LYS A 151 -13.62 10.46 9.24
CA LYS A 151 -14.29 9.42 8.45
C LYS A 151 -13.23 8.37 8.09
N SER A 152 -13.51 7.09 8.36
CA SER A 152 -12.61 6.01 7.92
C SER A 152 -12.35 6.11 6.42
N ASN A 153 -11.08 5.96 6.04
CA ASN A 153 -10.63 5.96 4.65
C ASN A 153 -10.30 4.55 4.15
N SER A 154 -10.61 3.48 4.90
CA SER A 154 -10.35 2.08 4.50
C SER A 154 -10.94 1.77 3.12
N LYS A 155 -12.21 2.13 2.88
CA LYS A 155 -12.85 1.92 1.56
C LYS A 155 -12.14 2.67 0.43
N LEU A 156 -11.69 3.89 0.68
CA LEU A 156 -10.91 4.66 -0.29
C LEU A 156 -9.58 3.95 -0.56
N PHE A 157 -8.87 3.51 0.47
CA PHE A 157 -7.61 2.81 0.33
C PHE A 157 -7.73 1.48 -0.44
N ARG A 158 -8.83 0.75 -0.29
CA ARG A 158 -9.15 -0.43 -1.12
C ARG A 158 -9.33 -0.07 -2.59
N SER A 159 -9.98 1.07 -2.88
CA SER A 159 -10.11 1.58 -4.25
C SER A 159 -8.77 2.02 -4.83
N ILE A 160 -7.92 2.67 -4.03
CA ILE A 160 -6.52 3.00 -4.39
C ILE A 160 -5.76 1.72 -4.71
N THR A 161 -5.83 0.70 -3.84
CA THR A 161 -5.20 -0.61 -4.05
C THR A 161 -5.63 -1.23 -5.38
N SER A 162 -6.93 -1.21 -5.68
CA SER A 162 -7.47 -1.76 -6.93
C SER A 162 -6.98 -0.98 -8.16
N ALA A 163 -6.91 0.35 -8.07
CA ALA A 163 -6.39 1.20 -9.14
C ALA A 163 -4.89 0.98 -9.37
N VAL A 164 -4.10 0.87 -8.30
CA VAL A 164 -2.67 0.56 -8.36
C VAL A 164 -2.43 -0.81 -9.00
N CYS A 165 -3.13 -1.85 -8.56
CA CYS A 165 -3.03 -3.18 -9.18
C CYS A 165 -3.40 -3.13 -10.68
N SER A 166 -4.45 -2.39 -11.03
CA SER A 166 -4.84 -2.21 -12.43
C SER A 166 -3.77 -1.50 -13.25
N CYS A 167 -3.08 -0.52 -12.68
CA CYS A 167 -1.97 0.17 -13.32
C CYS A 167 -0.77 -0.78 -13.53
N LEU A 168 -0.41 -1.56 -12.52
CA LEU A 168 0.70 -2.51 -12.59
C LEU A 168 0.46 -3.59 -13.66
N SER A 169 -0.75 -4.15 -13.75
CA SER A 169 -1.10 -5.13 -14.79
C SER A 169 -1.16 -4.53 -16.21
N GLN A 170 -1.15 -3.19 -16.35
CA GLN A 170 -1.12 -2.51 -17.65
C GLN A 170 0.31 -2.19 -18.12
N ILE A 171 1.33 -2.40 -17.28
CA ILE A 171 2.73 -2.09 -17.62
C ILE A 171 3.26 -3.01 -18.73
N GLY A 172 2.90 -4.30 -18.71
CA GLY A 172 3.42 -5.30 -19.63
C GLY A 172 3.32 -6.72 -19.07
N ASP A 173 4.40 -7.49 -19.17
CA ASP A 173 4.44 -8.86 -18.64
C ASP A 173 4.44 -8.86 -17.10
N ASP A 174 3.34 -9.33 -16.49
CA ASP A 174 3.16 -9.44 -15.04
C ASP A 174 4.34 -10.15 -14.34
N ARG A 175 5.00 -11.12 -15.01
CA ARG A 175 6.17 -11.82 -14.45
C ARG A 175 7.37 -10.89 -14.28
N LEU A 176 7.60 -10.02 -15.27
CA LEU A 176 8.72 -9.09 -15.22
C LEU A 176 8.45 -7.98 -14.21
N VAL A 177 7.20 -7.49 -14.17
CA VAL A 177 6.77 -6.49 -13.19
C VAL A 177 6.90 -7.07 -11.77
N LEU A 178 6.44 -8.30 -11.54
CA LEU A 178 6.61 -9.00 -10.26
C LEU A 178 8.09 -9.09 -9.87
N LYS A 179 8.99 -9.47 -10.77
CA LYS A 179 10.44 -9.54 -10.46
C LYS A 179 11.04 -8.19 -10.07
N MET A 180 10.56 -7.09 -10.65
CA MET A 180 11.06 -5.74 -10.33
C MET A 180 10.63 -5.28 -8.94
N LEU A 181 9.41 -5.60 -8.51
CA LEU A 181 8.88 -5.19 -7.20
C LEU A 181 9.13 -6.21 -6.08
N GLU A 182 9.37 -7.48 -6.41
CA GLU A 182 9.39 -8.60 -5.46
C GLU A 182 10.23 -8.29 -4.24
N ARG A 183 11.51 -7.93 -4.44
CA ARG A 183 12.42 -7.67 -3.31
C ARG A 183 11.92 -6.53 -2.43
N VAL A 184 11.55 -5.40 -3.04
CA VAL A 184 11.12 -4.20 -2.32
C VAL A 184 9.84 -4.46 -1.53
N VAL A 185 8.85 -5.10 -2.15
CA VAL A 185 7.56 -5.37 -1.53
C VAL A 185 7.69 -6.41 -0.41
N ILE A 186 8.50 -7.45 -0.60
CA ILE A 186 8.74 -8.47 0.43
C ILE A 186 9.49 -7.88 1.62
N ASP A 187 10.49 -7.04 1.38
CA ASP A 187 11.21 -6.35 2.45
C ASP A 187 10.28 -5.40 3.22
N LEU A 188 9.39 -4.68 2.53
CA LEU A 188 8.35 -3.83 3.16
C LEU A 188 7.38 -4.63 4.03
N ILE A 189 6.85 -5.76 3.54
CA ILE A 189 5.97 -6.66 4.31
C ILE A 189 6.70 -7.19 5.56
N SER A 190 7.97 -7.56 5.41
CA SER A 190 8.80 -8.09 6.50
C SER A 190 9.11 -7.06 7.59
N ASN A 191 9.11 -5.77 7.24
CA ASN A 191 9.37 -4.65 8.17
C ASN A 191 8.11 -4.21 8.95
N LYS A 192 7.08 -5.06 9.07
CA LYS A 192 5.86 -4.84 9.88
C LYS A 192 5.13 -3.52 9.56
N LEU A 193 4.67 -3.37 8.33
CA LEU A 193 3.75 -2.29 7.95
C LEU A 193 2.37 -2.44 8.64
N PRO A 194 1.57 -1.35 8.74
CA PRO A 194 0.20 -1.44 9.21
C PRO A 194 -0.62 -2.47 8.43
N LEU A 195 -1.62 -3.08 9.07
CA LEU A 195 -2.36 -4.23 8.56
C LEU A 195 -2.96 -4.01 7.16
N GLU A 196 -3.58 -2.85 6.91
CA GLU A 196 -4.16 -2.55 5.60
C GLU A 196 -3.09 -2.37 4.51
N ASN A 197 -1.96 -1.73 4.83
CA ASN A 197 -0.84 -1.55 3.91
C ASN A 197 -0.16 -2.89 3.58
N THR A 198 0.01 -3.76 4.58
CA THR A 198 0.49 -5.13 4.35
C THR A 198 -0.49 -5.90 3.45
N CYS A 199 -1.80 -5.77 3.70
CA CYS A 199 -2.83 -6.37 2.83
C CYS A 199 -2.74 -5.87 1.38
N SER A 200 -2.57 -4.57 1.16
CA SER A 200 -2.54 -3.99 -0.19
C SER A 200 -1.31 -4.48 -0.97
N LEU A 201 -0.15 -4.54 -0.31
CA LEU A 201 1.08 -5.09 -0.90
C LEU A 201 0.96 -6.59 -1.22
N LEU A 202 0.37 -7.39 -0.32
CA LEU A 202 0.08 -8.80 -0.60
C LEU A 202 -0.86 -8.97 -1.80
N ARG A 203 -1.85 -8.08 -1.95
CA ARG A 203 -2.75 -8.07 -3.11
C ARG A 203 -2.04 -7.69 -4.40
N THR A 204 -1.07 -6.78 -4.34
CA THR A 204 -0.21 -6.48 -5.48
C THR A 204 0.59 -7.70 -5.93
N ILE A 205 1.17 -8.45 -4.99
CA ILE A 205 1.85 -9.72 -5.29
C ILE A 205 0.87 -10.67 -5.97
N ILE A 206 -0.33 -10.88 -5.39
CA ILE A 206 -1.33 -11.81 -5.93
C ILE A 206 -1.82 -11.41 -7.34
N ALA A 207 -1.95 -10.11 -7.61
CA ALA A 207 -2.39 -9.60 -8.90
C ALA A 207 -1.41 -9.90 -10.03
N LEU A 208 -0.11 -9.99 -9.72
CA LEU A 208 0.96 -10.20 -10.71
C LEU A 208 1.51 -11.63 -10.71
N ASP A 209 1.42 -12.32 -9.58
CA ASP A 209 1.81 -13.71 -9.46
C ASP A 209 0.75 -14.63 -10.08
N SER A 210 1.21 -15.78 -10.60
CA SER A 210 0.37 -16.77 -11.25
C SER A 210 0.39 -18.11 -10.50
N MET A 211 -0.26 -19.12 -11.05
CA MET A 211 -0.09 -20.50 -10.60
C MET A 211 0.65 -21.31 -11.69
N PRO A 212 1.75 -22.02 -11.37
CA PRO A 212 2.46 -22.05 -10.08
C PRO A 212 3.08 -20.69 -9.74
N THR A 213 3.38 -20.47 -8.44
CA THR A 213 3.98 -19.20 -8.00
C THR A 213 5.33 -18.97 -8.67
N LYS A 214 5.60 -17.71 -8.99
CA LYS A 214 6.86 -17.25 -9.59
C LYS A 214 7.71 -16.44 -8.63
N ILE A 215 7.22 -16.27 -7.40
CA ILE A 215 7.97 -15.65 -6.31
C ILE A 215 9.20 -16.51 -6.04
N SER A 216 10.36 -15.89 -5.88
CA SER A 216 11.59 -16.64 -5.60
C SER A 216 11.52 -17.37 -4.27
N GLU A 217 12.27 -18.46 -4.16
CA GLU A 217 12.33 -19.23 -2.91
C GLU A 217 12.79 -18.40 -1.71
N GLN A 218 13.72 -17.46 -1.91
CA GLN A 218 14.19 -16.56 -0.86
C GLN A 218 13.05 -15.66 -0.35
N SER A 219 12.24 -15.12 -1.28
CA SER A 219 11.08 -14.31 -0.93
C SER A 219 9.98 -15.13 -0.27
N ILE A 220 9.76 -16.38 -0.70
CA ILE A 220 8.83 -17.32 -0.05
C ILE A 220 9.22 -17.54 1.41
N SER A 221 10.49 -17.78 1.71
CA SER A 221 10.92 -17.98 3.09
C SER A 221 10.86 -16.70 3.92
N LYS A 222 11.19 -15.53 3.34
CA LYS A 222 11.03 -14.23 4.02
C LYS A 222 9.57 -13.95 4.38
N ILE A 223 8.65 -14.10 3.42
CA ILE A 223 7.23 -13.84 3.64
C ILE A 223 6.62 -14.90 4.56
N GLY A 224 7.09 -16.16 4.51
CA GLY A 224 6.71 -17.23 5.43
C GLY A 224 7.01 -16.90 6.90
N ASN A 225 8.08 -16.16 7.17
CA ASN A 225 8.40 -15.67 8.52
C ASN A 225 7.55 -14.47 8.95
N ALA A 226 7.08 -13.65 8.00
CA ALA A 226 6.32 -12.43 8.28
C ALA A 226 4.81 -12.66 8.42
N LEU A 227 4.23 -13.56 7.61
CA LEU A 227 2.78 -13.82 7.56
C LEU A 227 2.16 -14.32 8.88
N PRO A 228 2.82 -15.13 9.72
CA PRO A 228 2.27 -15.54 11.01
C PRO A 228 1.90 -14.34 11.90
N GLY A 229 2.78 -13.34 11.98
CA GLY A 229 2.52 -12.11 12.73
C GLY A 229 1.35 -11.33 12.14
N TYR A 230 1.33 -11.16 10.81
CA TYR A 230 0.23 -10.50 10.11
C TYR A 230 -1.13 -11.17 10.34
N LEU A 231 -1.20 -12.50 10.30
CA LEU A 231 -2.42 -13.26 10.55
C LEU A 231 -2.87 -13.16 12.01
N ILE A 232 -1.93 -13.14 12.96
CA ILE A 232 -2.21 -12.89 14.37
C ILE A 232 -2.78 -11.49 14.58
N ASP A 233 -2.26 -10.48 13.90
CA ASP A 233 -2.77 -9.10 13.98
C ASP A 233 -4.23 -9.03 13.49
N ILE A 234 -4.56 -9.73 12.40
CA ILE A 234 -5.94 -9.85 11.91
C ILE A 234 -6.84 -10.53 12.95
N VAL A 235 -6.42 -11.67 13.50
CA VAL A 235 -7.22 -12.39 14.53
C VAL A 235 -7.42 -11.52 15.77
N SER A 236 -6.40 -10.75 16.15
CA SER A 236 -6.45 -9.88 17.32
C SER A 236 -7.40 -8.70 17.11
N SER A 237 -7.47 -8.13 15.89
CA SER A 237 -8.46 -7.09 15.58
C SER A 237 -9.91 -7.61 15.66
N ILE A 238 -10.15 -8.89 15.37
CA ILE A 238 -11.47 -9.52 15.51
C ILE A 238 -11.91 -9.56 16.99
N ARG A 239 -10.98 -9.81 17.91
CA ARG A 239 -11.30 -9.89 19.35
C ARG A 239 -11.56 -8.52 19.98
N ALA A 240 -10.90 -7.49 19.46
CA ALA A 240 -11.03 -6.12 19.96
C ALA A 240 -12.32 -5.45 19.48
N GLU A 241 -12.81 -5.81 18.29
CA GLU A 241 -14.02 -5.25 17.70
C GLU A 241 -15.16 -6.28 17.74
N ASP A 242 -16.15 -6.05 18.62
CA ASP A 242 -17.36 -6.85 18.72
C ASP A 242 -18.16 -6.74 17.39
N ARG A 243 -17.77 -7.59 16.43
CA ARG A 243 -18.14 -7.58 14.99
C ARG A 243 -17.46 -6.53 14.10
N GLY A 244 -16.13 -6.60 13.98
CA GLY A 244 -15.49 -6.21 12.71
C GLY A 244 -16.23 -6.87 11.53
N SER A 245 -16.58 -6.12 10.48
CA SER A 245 -17.40 -6.69 9.39
C SER A 245 -16.67 -7.88 8.76
N SER A 246 -17.31 -9.05 8.69
CA SER A 246 -16.76 -10.28 8.07
C SER A 246 -16.10 -10.02 6.70
N LYS A 247 -16.58 -9.00 5.96
CA LYS A 247 -16.04 -8.54 4.68
C LYS A 247 -14.62 -7.95 4.78
N THR A 248 -14.30 -7.19 5.83
CA THR A 248 -12.95 -6.62 6.04
C THR A 248 -11.94 -7.70 6.37
N ILE A 249 -12.32 -8.64 7.25
CA ILE A 249 -11.46 -9.78 7.61
C ILE A 249 -11.18 -10.62 6.36
N HIS A 250 -12.23 -10.97 5.62
CA HIS A 250 -12.09 -11.72 4.37
C HIS A 250 -11.20 -10.98 3.36
N TYR A 251 -11.32 -9.65 3.28
CA TYR A 251 -10.47 -8.83 2.42
C TYR A 251 -8.98 -8.98 2.78
N CYS A 252 -8.63 -8.99 4.07
CA CYS A 252 -7.24 -9.07 4.53
C CYS A 252 -6.65 -10.48 4.49
N VAL A 253 -7.46 -11.51 4.74
CA VAL A 253 -6.99 -12.91 4.79
C VAL A 253 -6.86 -13.52 3.39
N LEU A 254 -7.74 -13.15 2.45
CA LEU A 254 -7.78 -13.72 1.10
C LEU A 254 -6.43 -13.76 0.35
N PRO A 255 -5.59 -12.70 0.33
CA PRO A 255 -4.32 -12.78 -0.38
C PRO A 255 -3.35 -13.81 0.22
N CYS A 256 -3.32 -14.00 1.54
CA CYS A 256 -2.52 -15.05 2.19
C CYS A 256 -2.96 -16.44 1.73
N PHE A 257 -4.28 -16.64 1.68
CA PHE A 257 -4.90 -17.90 1.28
C PHE A 257 -4.58 -18.27 -0.16
N LEU A 258 -4.58 -17.28 -1.06
CA LEU A 258 -4.16 -17.46 -2.44
C LEU A 258 -2.65 -17.78 -2.55
N LEU A 259 -1.80 -17.20 -1.71
CA LEU A 259 -0.37 -17.53 -1.66
C LEU A 259 -0.15 -18.97 -1.16
N PHE A 260 -0.87 -19.38 -0.11
CA PHE A 260 -0.81 -20.75 0.44
C PHE A 260 -1.20 -21.79 -0.60
N TYR A 261 -2.26 -21.51 -1.37
CA TYR A 261 -2.66 -22.39 -2.46
C TYR A 261 -1.61 -22.52 -3.57
N ARG A 262 -0.78 -21.48 -3.77
CA ARG A 262 0.25 -21.47 -4.82
C ARG A 262 1.62 -22.00 -4.36
N SER A 263 1.84 -22.20 -3.07
CA SER A 263 3.12 -22.63 -2.50
C SER A 263 2.98 -23.47 -1.23
N GLU A 264 3.17 -24.78 -1.37
CA GLU A 264 3.22 -25.70 -0.21
C GLU A 264 4.38 -25.38 0.74
N LYS A 265 5.52 -24.95 0.20
CA LYS A 265 6.67 -24.50 0.99
C LYS A 265 6.29 -23.32 1.89
N LEU A 266 5.51 -22.37 1.38
CA LEU A 266 5.05 -21.24 2.17
C LEU A 266 4.16 -21.69 3.33
N VAL A 267 3.23 -22.62 3.08
CA VAL A 267 2.37 -23.19 4.13
C VAL A 267 3.23 -23.84 5.20
N LYS A 268 4.23 -24.63 4.81
CA LYS A 268 5.17 -25.26 5.73
C LYS A 268 5.93 -24.24 6.59
N ASP A 269 6.49 -23.22 5.96
CA ASP A 269 7.26 -22.17 6.66
C ASP A 269 6.36 -21.42 7.67
N VAL A 270 5.13 -21.08 7.29
CA VAL A 270 4.15 -20.43 8.18
C VAL A 270 3.78 -21.34 9.37
N MET A 271 3.51 -22.62 9.12
CA MET A 271 3.15 -23.56 10.17
C MET A 271 4.29 -23.77 11.17
N ASN A 272 5.53 -23.89 10.69
CA ASN A 272 6.71 -24.01 11.56
C ASN A 272 6.85 -22.81 12.51
N VAL A 273 6.64 -21.60 12.01
CA VAL A 273 6.73 -20.37 12.81
C VAL A 273 5.55 -20.25 13.79
N LEU A 274 4.34 -20.62 13.38
CA LEU A 274 3.19 -20.66 14.31
C LEU A 274 3.43 -21.65 15.45
N THR A 275 4.02 -22.82 15.16
CA THR A 275 4.39 -23.81 16.18
C THR A 275 5.49 -23.27 17.11
N SER A 276 6.48 -22.53 16.60
CA SER A 276 7.54 -21.97 17.46
C SER A 276 7.03 -20.92 18.44
N PHE A 277 5.98 -20.17 18.10
CA PHE A 277 5.30 -19.25 19.02
C PHE A 277 4.66 -19.95 20.22
N ILE A 278 4.32 -21.24 20.08
CA ILE A 278 3.72 -22.06 21.13
C ILE A 278 4.80 -22.74 21.98
N SER A 279 5.88 -23.23 21.36
CA SER A 279 6.95 -23.94 22.06
C SER A 279 7.80 -23.06 22.98
N GLY A 280 7.57 -21.74 23.03
CA GLY A 280 8.23 -20.81 23.96
C GLY A 280 9.71 -20.54 23.67
N ASN A 281 10.26 -21.13 22.61
CA ASN A 281 11.69 -21.05 22.27
C ASN A 281 12.07 -19.76 21.53
N ASP A 282 11.13 -19.15 20.81
CA ASP A 282 11.34 -17.86 20.15
C ASP A 282 10.41 -16.81 20.76
N LEU A 283 11.00 -15.79 21.38
CA LEU A 283 10.29 -14.57 21.69
C LEU A 283 10.09 -13.83 20.36
N PRO A 284 8.89 -13.66 19.81
CA PRO A 284 8.69 -12.56 18.89
C PRO A 284 9.01 -11.32 19.69
N THR A 285 10.07 -10.62 19.32
CA THR A 285 10.25 -9.21 19.69
C THR A 285 9.08 -8.47 19.06
N PHE A 286 7.97 -8.43 19.79
CA PHE A 286 6.95 -7.40 19.67
C PHE A 286 7.63 -6.12 20.17
N ASP A 287 8.58 -5.61 19.38
CA ASP A 287 9.24 -4.35 19.69
C ASP A 287 8.25 -3.22 19.44
N GLY A 288 8.10 -2.41 20.47
CA GLY A 288 6.95 -1.54 20.67
C GLY A 288 6.96 -0.33 19.74
N GLN A 289 5.90 -0.20 18.94
CA GLN A 289 5.41 1.12 18.53
C GLN A 289 3.95 1.38 18.92
N ASN A 290 3.23 0.37 19.39
CA ASN A 290 1.99 0.54 20.14
C ASN A 290 2.15 -0.23 21.45
N GLY A 291 2.04 0.45 22.59
CA GLY A 291 2.34 -0.05 23.94
C GLY A 291 1.46 -1.20 24.44
N HIS A 292 1.51 -2.35 23.77
CA HIS A 292 0.92 -3.59 24.25
C HIS A 292 2.01 -4.43 24.92
N ALA A 293 1.74 -4.77 26.18
CA ALA A 293 2.55 -5.62 27.01
C ALA A 293 2.92 -6.93 26.30
N MET A 294 4.10 -7.46 26.64
CA MET A 294 4.57 -8.80 26.29
C MET A 294 3.40 -9.80 26.35
N MET A 295 2.96 -10.27 25.19
CA MET A 295 1.80 -11.16 25.07
C MET A 295 2.10 -12.45 25.85
N ASP A 296 1.33 -12.72 26.90
CA ASP A 296 1.43 -13.92 27.73
C ASP A 296 1.27 -15.19 26.86
N LEU A 297 1.91 -16.30 27.26
CA LEU A 297 1.91 -17.56 26.52
C LEU A 297 0.47 -18.01 26.18
N SER A 298 -0.45 -17.88 27.13
CA SER A 298 -1.87 -18.18 26.92
C SER A 298 -2.46 -17.35 25.77
N SER A 299 -2.24 -16.04 25.77
CA SER A 299 -2.73 -15.16 24.71
C SER A 299 -2.11 -15.45 23.33
N ARG A 300 -0.84 -15.89 23.28
CA ARG A 300 -0.20 -16.34 22.03
C ARG A 300 -0.83 -17.60 21.50
N ILE A 301 -1.03 -18.61 22.35
CA ILE A 301 -1.68 -19.88 21.99
C ILE A 301 -3.08 -19.61 21.45
N ILE A 302 -3.88 -18.81 22.14
CA ILE A 302 -5.24 -18.47 21.71
C ILE A 302 -5.19 -17.76 20.34
N SER A 303 -4.25 -16.85 20.09
CA SER A 303 -4.08 -16.20 18.79
C SER A 303 -3.69 -17.18 17.68
N VAL A 304 -2.75 -18.10 17.92
CA VAL A 304 -2.39 -19.14 16.95
C VAL A 304 -3.59 -20.05 16.63
N ILE A 305 -4.34 -20.49 17.65
CA ILE A 305 -5.58 -21.26 17.44
C ILE A 305 -6.57 -20.46 16.59
N GLY A 306 -6.73 -19.16 16.83
CA GLY A 306 -7.58 -18.30 16.01
C GLY A 306 -7.15 -18.26 14.54
N VAL A 307 -5.85 -18.22 14.25
CA VAL A 307 -5.32 -18.29 12.87
C VAL A 307 -5.63 -19.66 12.25
N LEU A 308 -5.41 -20.75 12.99
CA LEU A 308 -5.70 -22.11 12.50
C LEU A 308 -7.19 -22.30 12.21
N LEU A 309 -8.07 -21.74 13.04
CA LEU A 309 -9.51 -21.75 12.81
C LEU A 309 -9.88 -20.96 11.54
N LEU A 310 -9.29 -19.77 11.33
CA LEU A 310 -9.48 -19.02 10.08
C LEU A 310 -9.05 -19.84 8.85
N MET A 311 -7.91 -20.54 8.93
CA MET A 311 -7.43 -21.39 7.84
C MET A 311 -8.33 -22.62 7.62
N HIS A 312 -8.88 -23.20 8.69
CA HIS A 312 -9.79 -24.34 8.63
C HIS A 312 -11.13 -24.00 7.95
N GLU A 313 -11.61 -22.75 8.05
CA GLU A 313 -12.82 -22.31 7.35
C GLU A 313 -12.69 -22.39 5.82
N ASP A 314 -11.48 -22.29 5.25
CA ASP A 314 -11.25 -22.49 3.82
C ASP A 314 -10.95 -23.96 3.49
N LYS A 315 -11.91 -24.63 2.84
CA LYS A 315 -11.82 -26.06 2.47
C LYS A 315 -10.56 -26.40 1.67
N ARG A 316 -10.05 -25.50 0.82
CA ARG A 316 -8.88 -25.79 -0.04
C ARG A 316 -7.59 -25.71 0.75
N ILE A 317 -7.48 -24.74 1.65
CA ILE A 317 -6.32 -24.63 2.55
C ILE A 317 -6.33 -25.77 3.54
N TRP A 318 -7.50 -26.12 4.06
CA TRP A 318 -7.64 -27.27 4.96
C TRP A 318 -7.18 -28.58 4.30
N GLN A 319 -7.44 -28.78 3.01
CA GLN A 319 -6.92 -29.94 2.27
C GLN A 319 -5.38 -29.94 2.24
N THR A 320 -4.73 -28.80 1.99
CA THR A 320 -3.27 -28.68 2.06
C THR A 320 -2.73 -28.87 3.48
N LEU A 321 -3.45 -28.38 4.49
CA LEU A 321 -3.10 -28.53 5.91
C LEU A 321 -3.32 -29.93 6.47
N SER A 322 -4.10 -30.79 5.78
CA SER A 322 -4.36 -32.16 6.25
C SER A 322 -3.09 -33.01 6.39
N CYS A 323 -2.02 -32.66 5.67
CA CYS A 323 -0.69 -33.25 5.84
C CYS A 323 -0.03 -32.93 7.19
N TYR A 324 -0.48 -31.87 7.86
CA TYR A 324 -0.02 -31.39 9.17
C TYR A 324 -1.05 -31.70 10.27
N LYS A 325 -2.01 -32.59 9.99
CA LYS A 325 -3.13 -32.89 10.89
C LYS A 325 -2.66 -33.37 12.26
N GLU A 326 -1.63 -34.22 12.33
CA GLU A 326 -1.10 -34.71 13.61
C GLU A 326 -0.50 -33.58 14.47
N GLU A 327 0.19 -32.63 13.85
CA GLU A 327 0.73 -31.44 14.52
C GLU A 327 -0.42 -30.54 15.01
N ILE A 328 -1.43 -30.29 14.18
CA ILE A 328 -2.61 -29.49 14.55
C ILE A 328 -3.43 -30.16 15.66
N GLU A 329 -3.63 -31.48 15.60
CA GLU A 329 -4.34 -32.25 16.62
C GLU A 329 -3.58 -32.27 17.95
N SER A 330 -2.25 -32.35 17.93
CA SER A 330 -1.42 -32.22 19.13
C SER A 330 -1.55 -30.84 19.80
N LEU A 331 -1.76 -29.78 19.01
CA LEU A 331 -2.00 -28.41 19.49
C LEU A 331 -3.40 -28.24 20.11
N LEU A 332 -4.41 -28.90 19.55
CA LEU A 332 -5.79 -28.86 20.05
C LEU A 332 -5.99 -29.71 21.31
N GLN A 333 -5.31 -30.86 21.43
CA GLN A 333 -5.44 -31.78 22.56
C GLN A 333 -4.75 -31.30 23.85
N ASN A 334 -3.64 -30.56 23.75
CA ASN A 334 -2.93 -30.02 24.92
C ASN A 334 -3.65 -28.85 25.62
N ASN A 335 -4.83 -28.44 25.16
CA ASN A 335 -5.57 -27.28 25.69
C ASN A 335 -7.04 -27.61 26.03
N SER A 336 -7.41 -28.89 26.15
CA SER A 336 -8.73 -29.35 26.59
C SER A 336 -8.78 -29.80 28.06
N GLU A 337 -7.81 -29.41 28.89
CA GLU A 337 -7.82 -29.60 30.35
C GLU A 337 -7.99 -28.28 31.11
#